data_AF-A0A935LQB8-F1
#
_entry.id   AF-A0A935LQB8-F1
#
_cell.length_a   1.000
_cell.length_b   1.000
_cell.length_c   1.000
_cell.angle_alpha   90.00
_cell.angle_beta   90.00
_cell.angle_gamma   90.00
#
_symmetry.space_group_name_H-M   'P 1'
#
loop_
_entity.id
_entity.type
_entity.pdbx_description
1 polymer ?
#
loop_
_entity_poly.entity_id
_entity_poly.type
_entity_poly.pdbx_seq_one_letter_code
_entity_poly.pdbx_strand_id
1 'polypeptide(L)'
;MSRKVLIGGIVVIAIVLGALREFLFLNLNYAIDHLANHRTVSYAHSAFRAAIDGWSLGGLRSLKWIFSAFFIGANLLLALGLSRILFGDHRYRKLLILAFLGIAAFAFVLNMLGRNIPGLGDVAVKLLHVLQYPVMLFFLWAATWLGAAPHAGRAG
;
A
#
# COMPACT_ATOMS: atom_id res chain seq x y z
N MET A 1 25.20 -5.70 10.82
CA MET A 1 24.78 -4.62 9.89
C MET A 1 24.29 -3.44 10.72
N SER A 2 24.73 -2.21 10.43
CA SER A 2 24.35 -1.04 11.24
C SER A 2 22.86 -0.72 11.11
N ARG A 3 22.22 -0.27 12.20
CA ARG A 3 20.82 0.18 12.25
C ARG A 3 20.51 1.19 11.15
N LYS A 4 21.44 2.10 10.86
CA LYS A 4 21.32 3.12 9.81
C LYS A 4 21.22 2.49 8.41
N VAL A 5 22.00 1.43 8.15
CA VAL A 5 21.99 0.72 6.86
C VAL A 5 20.68 -0.04 6.67
N LEU A 6 20.16 -0.67 7.72
CA LEU A 6 18.86 -1.36 7.65
C LEU A 6 17.70 -0.40 7.40
N ILE A 7 17.68 0.75 8.09
CA ILE A 7 16.67 1.79 7.85
C ILE A 7 16.78 2.33 6.42
N GLY A 8 18.00 2.64 5.97
CA GLY A 8 18.25 3.09 4.59
C GLY A 8 17.77 2.07 3.56
N GLY A 9 18.02 0.78 3.78
CA GLY A 9 17.53 -0.30 2.92
C GLY A 9 16.00 -0.34 2.85
N ILE A 10 15.30 -0.23 3.98
CA ILE A 10 13.83 -0.17 4.02
C ILE A 10 13.30 1.03 3.23
N VAL A 11 13.93 2.20 3.38
CA VAL A 11 13.52 3.42 2.67
C VAL A 11 13.70 3.25 1.16
N VAL A 12 14.84 2.72 0.71
CA VAL A 12 15.09 2.47 -0.72
C VAL A 12 14.07 1.49 -1.28
N ILE A 13 13.80 0.38 -0.58
CA ILE A 13 12.79 -0.60 -1.00
C ILE A 13 11.41 0.04 -1.07
N ALA A 14 11.04 0.88 -0.10
CA ALA A 14 9.75 1.57 -0.07
C ALA A 14 9.59 2.53 -1.27
N ILE A 15 10.64 3.26 -1.64
CA ILE A 15 10.65 4.15 -2.81
C ILE A 15 10.46 3.34 -4.10
N VAL A 16 11.24 2.26 -4.26
CA VAL A 16 11.15 1.38 -5.44
C VAL A 16 9.76 0.75 -5.54
N LEU A 17 9.20 0.25 -4.44
CA LEU A 17 7.84 -0.29 -4.40
C LEU A 17 6.81 0.77 -4.73
N GLY A 18 6.95 2.00 -4.23
CA GLY A 18 6.05 3.11 -4.55
C GLY A 18 6.05 3.44 -6.05
N ALA A 19 7.24 3.53 -6.66
CA ALA A 19 7.38 3.77 -8.09
C ALA A 19 6.79 2.63 -8.94
N LEU A 20 7.10 1.38 -8.57
CA LEU A 20 6.56 0.19 -9.23
C LEU A 20 5.04 0.12 -9.12
N ARG A 21 4.49 0.43 -7.94
CA ARG A 21 3.05 0.48 -7.69
C ARG A 21 2.39 1.48 -8.63
N GLU A 22 2.91 2.69 -8.69
CA GLU A 22 2.34 3.74 -9.53
C GLU A 22 2.35 3.33 -11.01
N PHE A 23 3.48 2.82 -11.49
CA PHE A 23 3.60 2.30 -12.85
C PHE A 23 2.57 1.20 -13.14
N LEU A 24 2.46 0.18 -12.28
CA LEU A 24 1.57 -0.95 -12.52
C LEU A 24 0.09 -0.53 -12.48
N PHE A 25 -0.33 0.25 -11.49
CA PHE A 25 -1.74 0.65 -11.35
C PHE A 25 -2.18 1.63 -12.42
N LEU A 26 -1.32 2.57 -12.82
CA LEU A 26 -1.62 3.52 -13.89
C LEU A 26 -1.84 2.79 -15.22
N ASN A 27 -0.92 1.89 -15.60
CA ASN A 27 -1.05 1.10 -16.81
C ASN A 27 -2.23 0.13 -16.78
N LEU A 28 -2.49 -0.50 -15.63
CA LEU A 28 -3.63 -1.40 -15.47
C LEU A 28 -4.96 -0.66 -15.58
N ASN A 29 -5.05 0.55 -15.01
CA ASN A 29 -6.25 1.38 -15.14
C ASN A 29 -6.48 1.81 -16.59
N TYR A 30 -5.43 2.16 -17.35
CA TYR A 30 -5.55 2.44 -18.78
C TYR A 30 -6.01 1.24 -19.60
N ALA A 31 -5.54 0.04 -19.28
CA ALA A 31 -5.98 -1.18 -19.95
C ALA A 31 -7.45 -1.51 -19.63
N ILE A 32 -7.85 -1.37 -18.36
CA ILE A 32 -9.24 -1.56 -17.92
C ILE A 32 -10.16 -0.53 -18.59
N ASP A 33 -9.77 0.75 -18.62
CA ASP A 33 -10.55 1.81 -19.25
C ASP A 33 -10.74 1.55 -20.76
N HIS A 34 -9.66 1.15 -21.44
CA HIS A 34 -9.69 0.83 -22.86
C HIS A 34 -10.70 -0.27 -23.18
N LEU A 35 -10.69 -1.37 -22.43
CA LEU A 35 -11.61 -2.49 -22.64
C LEU A 35 -13.03 -2.20 -22.17
N ALA A 36 -13.20 -1.51 -21.04
CA ALA A 36 -14.52 -1.25 -20.45
C ALA A 36 -15.32 -0.19 -21.22
N ASN A 37 -14.63 0.80 -21.80
CA ASN A 37 -15.25 1.91 -22.53
C ASN A 37 -15.06 1.80 -24.04
N HIS A 38 -14.58 0.66 -24.55
CA HIS A 38 -14.34 0.41 -25.98
C HIS A 38 -13.56 1.54 -26.67
N ARG A 39 -12.56 2.11 -25.98
CA ARG A 39 -11.76 3.22 -26.50
C ARG A 39 -10.95 2.75 -27.71
N THR A 40 -10.73 3.61 -28.68
CA THR A 40 -9.90 3.28 -29.85
C THR A 40 -8.40 3.23 -29.53
N VAL A 41 -7.96 3.87 -28.45
CA VAL A 41 -6.56 3.94 -28.04
C VAL A 41 -6.41 3.52 -26.58
N SER A 42 -5.33 2.81 -26.27
CA SER A 42 -4.89 2.55 -24.90
C SER A 42 -3.59 3.31 -24.65
N TYR A 43 -3.54 4.09 -23.57
CA TYR A 43 -2.34 4.81 -23.13
C TYR A 43 -1.42 3.96 -22.24
N ALA A 44 -1.72 2.67 -22.10
CA ALA A 44 -0.85 1.75 -21.38
C ALA A 44 0.50 1.61 -22.11
N HIS A 45 1.59 1.61 -21.34
CA HIS A 45 2.94 1.42 -21.80
C HIS A 45 3.08 0.11 -22.58
N SER A 46 3.83 0.14 -23.67
CA SER A 46 3.91 -0.97 -24.64
C SER A 46 4.36 -2.29 -24.01
N ALA A 47 5.35 -2.26 -23.11
CA ALA A 47 5.80 -3.46 -22.41
C ALA A 47 4.72 -4.04 -21.48
N PHE A 48 3.93 -3.19 -20.80
CA PHE A 48 2.82 -3.66 -19.98
C PHE A 48 1.72 -4.26 -20.86
N ARG A 49 1.38 -3.58 -21.96
CA ARG A 49 0.36 -4.03 -22.92
C ARG A 49 0.70 -5.41 -23.50
N ALA A 50 1.95 -5.64 -23.87
CA ALA A 50 2.41 -6.94 -24.36
C ALA A 50 2.23 -8.05 -23.32
N ALA A 51 2.44 -7.76 -22.03
CA ALA A 51 2.30 -8.73 -20.96
C ALA A 51 0.84 -9.12 -20.64
N ILE A 52 -0.11 -8.25 -20.96
CA ILE A 52 -1.55 -8.46 -20.71
C ILE A 52 -2.36 -8.65 -21.99
N ASP A 53 -1.70 -8.87 -23.12
CA ASP A 53 -2.38 -9.03 -24.40
C ASP A 53 -3.30 -10.26 -24.37
N GLY A 54 -4.52 -10.10 -24.92
CA GLY A 54 -5.57 -11.11 -24.86
C GLY A 54 -6.25 -11.31 -23.49
N TRP A 55 -5.89 -10.53 -22.45
CA TRP A 55 -6.57 -10.64 -21.15
C TRP A 55 -7.98 -10.05 -21.20
N SER A 56 -8.93 -10.72 -20.53
CA SER A 56 -10.29 -10.23 -20.38
C SER A 56 -10.38 -9.11 -19.33
N LEU A 57 -11.45 -8.30 -19.41
CA LEU A 57 -11.74 -7.26 -18.42
C LEU A 57 -11.83 -7.84 -16.99
N GLY A 58 -12.41 -9.04 -16.85
CA GLY A 58 -12.46 -9.75 -15.57
C GLY A 58 -11.06 -10.11 -15.05
N GLY A 59 -10.19 -10.61 -15.93
CA GLY A 59 -8.79 -10.92 -15.60
C GLY A 59 -8.01 -9.69 -15.12
N LEU A 60 -8.13 -8.56 -15.82
CA LEU A 60 -7.48 -7.31 -15.40
C LEU A 60 -7.99 -6.78 -14.06
N ARG A 61 -9.30 -6.90 -13.79
CA ARG A 61 -9.87 -6.53 -12.49
C ARG A 61 -9.34 -7.41 -11.37
N SER A 62 -9.23 -8.72 -11.59
CA SER A 62 -8.62 -9.65 -10.63
C SER A 62 -7.15 -9.31 -10.39
N LEU A 63 -6.39 -9.00 -11.45
CA LEU A 63 -4.99 -8.58 -11.34
C LEU A 63 -4.83 -7.32 -10.47
N LYS A 64 -5.77 -6.37 -10.58
CA LYS A 64 -5.80 -5.16 -9.75
C LYS A 64 -5.93 -5.48 -8.25
N TRP A 65 -6.77 -6.46 -7.91
CA TRP A 65 -6.90 -6.94 -6.54
C TRP A 65 -5.67 -7.69 -6.05
N ILE A 66 -5.06 -8.52 -6.91
CA ILE A 66 -3.81 -9.22 -6.60
C ILE A 66 -2.68 -8.23 -6.32
N PHE A 67 -2.49 -7.22 -7.18
CA PHE A 67 -1.52 -6.16 -6.94
C PHE A 67 -1.84 -5.38 -5.66
N SER A 68 -3.11 -5.08 -5.40
CA SER A 68 -3.52 -4.40 -4.17
C SER A 68 -3.10 -5.21 -2.94
N ALA A 69 -3.39 -6.51 -2.90
CA ALA A 69 -2.99 -7.39 -1.81
C ALA A 69 -1.46 -7.47 -1.66
N PHE A 70 -0.74 -7.60 -2.78
CA PHE A 70 0.72 -7.64 -2.79
C PHE A 70 1.33 -6.37 -2.18
N PHE A 71 0.94 -5.18 -2.63
CA PHE A 71 1.50 -3.93 -2.12
C PHE A 71 1.11 -3.64 -0.67
N ILE A 72 -0.10 -4.01 -0.24
CA ILE A 72 -0.50 -3.92 1.17
C ILE A 72 0.38 -4.83 2.04
N GLY A 73 0.56 -6.09 1.60
CA GLY A 73 1.41 -7.05 2.30
C GLY A 73 2.87 -6.59 2.37
N ALA A 74 3.42 -6.10 1.26
CA ALA A 74 4.77 -5.57 1.21
C ALA A 74 4.97 -4.37 2.16
N ASN A 75 4.04 -3.42 2.17
CA ASN A 75 4.10 -2.28 3.11
C ASN A 75 3.94 -2.71 4.57
N LEU A 76 3.09 -3.69 4.86
CA LEU A 76 2.98 -4.26 6.21
C LEU A 76 4.31 -4.89 6.65
N LEU A 77 4.96 -5.67 5.79
CA LEU A 77 6.27 -6.27 6.09
C LEU A 77 7.34 -5.21 6.33
N LEU A 78 7.38 -4.15 5.51
CA LEU A 78 8.28 -3.02 5.72
C LEU A 78 7.97 -2.29 7.04
N ALA A 79 6.70 -2.09 7.37
CA ALA A 79 6.29 -1.43 8.60
C ALA A 79 6.67 -2.27 9.84
N LEU A 80 6.48 -3.58 9.79
CA LEU A 80 6.92 -4.51 10.83
C LEU A 80 8.44 -4.52 10.98
N GLY A 81 9.17 -4.57 9.86
CA GLY A 81 10.63 -4.51 9.84
C GLY A 81 11.15 -3.21 10.44
N LEU A 82 10.60 -2.08 10.00
CA LEU A 82 10.96 -0.75 10.48
C LEU A 82 10.64 -0.59 11.96
N SER A 83 9.44 -0.98 12.40
CA SER A 83 9.05 -0.96 13.81
C SER A 83 10.02 -1.77 14.68
N ARG A 84 10.42 -2.97 14.24
CA ARG A 84 11.39 -3.79 14.97
C ARG A 84 12.75 -3.09 15.07
N ILE A 85 13.23 -2.48 13.99
CA ILE A 85 14.50 -1.76 13.97
C ILE A 85 14.45 -0.48 14.81
N LEU A 86 13.28 0.17 14.89
CA LEU A 86 13.13 1.43 15.60
C LEU A 86 12.96 1.25 17.12
N PHE A 87 12.16 0.27 17.54
CA PHE A 87 11.79 0.08 18.94
C PHE A 87 12.43 -1.15 19.58
N GLY A 88 13.15 -1.97 18.83
CA GLY A 88 13.85 -3.17 19.31
C GLY A 88 12.94 -4.36 19.65
N ASP A 89 11.65 -4.14 19.83
CA ASP A 89 10.68 -5.15 20.28
C ASP A 89 9.53 -5.36 19.27
N HIS A 90 8.82 -6.48 19.40
CA HIS A 90 7.63 -6.86 18.66
C HIS A 90 6.34 -6.25 19.21
N ARG A 91 6.44 -5.31 20.17
CA ARG A 91 5.30 -4.66 20.84
C ARG A 91 4.21 -4.18 19.88
N TYR A 92 4.59 -3.56 18.77
CA TYR A 92 3.64 -3.01 17.79
C TYR A 92 3.24 -4.00 16.69
N ARG A 93 3.78 -5.22 16.67
CA ARG A 93 3.51 -6.21 15.62
C ARG A 93 2.02 -6.53 15.50
N LYS A 94 1.37 -6.87 16.62
CA LYS A 94 -0.06 -7.20 16.62
C LYS A 94 -0.91 -6.00 16.22
N LEU A 95 -0.59 -4.82 16.75
CA LEU A 95 -1.30 -3.60 16.43
C LEU A 95 -1.22 -3.25 14.94
N LEU A 96 -0.02 -3.32 14.34
CA LEU A 96 0.18 -3.05 12.92
C LEU A 96 -0.59 -4.05 12.04
N ILE A 97 -0.51 -5.35 12.34
CA ILE A 97 -1.25 -6.37 11.60
C ILE A 97 -2.76 -6.13 11.71
N LEU A 98 -3.28 -5.91 12.92
CA LEU A 98 -4.71 -5.68 13.14
C LEU A 98 -5.19 -4.38 12.49
N ALA A 99 -4.39 -3.32 12.51
CA ALA A 99 -4.74 -2.06 11.83
C ALA A 99 -4.81 -2.24 10.32
N PHE A 100 -3.83 -2.91 9.70
CA PHE A 100 -3.83 -3.19 8.27
C PHE A 100 -5.01 -4.09 7.88
N LEU A 101 -5.22 -5.18 8.62
CA LEU A 101 -6.34 -6.09 8.38
C LEU A 101 -7.70 -5.40 8.60
N GLY A 102 -7.82 -4.59 9.64
CA GLY A 102 -9.04 -3.85 9.95
C GLY A 102 -9.40 -2.86 8.85
N ILE A 103 -8.44 -2.06 8.38
CA ILE A 103 -8.66 -1.10 7.27
C ILE A 103 -8.95 -1.86 5.97
N ALA A 104 -8.22 -2.94 5.67
CA ALA A 104 -8.44 -3.73 4.46
C ALA A 104 -9.83 -4.41 4.46
N ALA A 105 -10.23 -5.00 5.58
CA ALA A 105 -11.54 -5.62 5.75
C ALA A 105 -12.67 -4.58 5.66
N PHE A 106 -12.48 -3.42 6.31
CA PHE A 106 -13.44 -2.33 6.24
C PHE A 106 -13.58 -1.81 4.80
N ALA A 107 -12.48 -1.57 4.10
CA ALA A 107 -12.50 -1.19 2.69
C ALA A 107 -13.15 -2.26 1.80
N PHE A 108 -12.92 -3.54 2.08
CA PHE A 108 -13.58 -4.63 1.36
C PHE A 108 -15.10 -4.60 1.55
N VAL A 109 -15.58 -4.41 2.79
CA VAL A 109 -17.02 -4.26 3.08
C VAL A 109 -17.59 -3.03 2.37
N LEU A 110 -16.92 -1.88 2.43
CA LEU A 110 -17.35 -0.67 1.72
C LEU A 110 -17.41 -0.87 0.21
N ASN A 111 -16.45 -1.61 -0.37
CA ASN A 111 -16.45 -1.94 -1.79
C ASN A 111 -17.62 -2.86 -2.16
N MET A 112 -18.01 -3.80 -1.30
CA MET A 112 -19.20 -4.63 -1.52
C MET A 112 -20.48 -3.80 -1.46
N LEU A 113 -20.60 -2.92 -0.46
CA LEU A 113 -21.76 -2.02 -0.31
C LEU A 113 -21.82 -0.95 -1.40
N GLY A 114 -20.68 -0.55 -1.95
CA GLY A 114 -20.56 0.41 -3.04
C GLY A 114 -21.23 -0.01 -4.34
N ARG A 115 -21.59 -1.30 -4.49
CA ARG A 115 -22.45 -1.77 -5.59
C ARG A 115 -23.86 -1.19 -5.51
N ASN A 116 -24.34 -0.92 -4.30
CA ASN A 116 -25.70 -0.46 -4.02
C ASN A 116 -25.75 1.00 -3.56
N ILE A 117 -24.68 1.50 -2.94
CA ILE A 117 -24.61 2.87 -2.39
C ILE A 117 -23.56 3.67 -3.17
N PRO A 118 -23.97 4.69 -3.95
CA PRO A 118 -23.04 5.55 -4.68
C PRO A 118 -21.99 6.19 -3.75
N GLY A 119 -20.74 6.26 -4.20
CA GLY A 119 -19.64 6.89 -3.48
C GLY A 119 -18.88 6.00 -2.48
N LEU A 120 -19.48 4.93 -1.94
CA LEU A 120 -18.76 4.04 -1.01
C LEU A 120 -17.61 3.28 -1.69
N GLY A 121 -17.75 2.98 -2.99
CA GLY A 121 -16.67 2.39 -3.78
C GLY A 121 -15.42 3.28 -3.83
N ASP A 122 -15.60 4.60 -3.97
CA ASP A 122 -14.47 5.54 -4.00
C ASP A 122 -13.78 5.66 -2.65
N VAL A 123 -14.56 5.63 -1.57
CA VAL A 123 -14.02 5.61 -0.19
C VAL A 123 -13.20 4.34 0.03
N ALA A 124 -13.72 3.18 -0.38
CA ALA A 124 -13.00 1.91 -0.29
C ALA A 124 -11.66 1.96 -1.03
N VAL A 125 -11.63 2.49 -2.25
CA VAL A 125 -10.41 2.63 -3.04
C VAL A 125 -9.40 3.55 -2.35
N LYS A 126 -9.85 4.69 -1.81
CA LYS A 126 -8.99 5.63 -1.07
C LYS A 126 -8.40 4.99 0.20
N LEU A 127 -9.19 4.20 0.92
CA LEU A 127 -8.70 3.47 2.10
C LEU A 127 -7.64 2.44 1.72
N LEU A 128 -7.85 1.68 0.64
CA LEU A 128 -6.85 0.73 0.15
C LEU A 128 -5.58 1.45 -0.33
N HIS A 129 -5.70 2.64 -0.94
CA HIS A 129 -4.54 3.45 -1.29
C HIS A 129 -3.68 3.80 -0.08
N VAL A 130 -4.28 4.19 1.05
CA VAL A 130 -3.52 4.49 2.29
C VAL A 130 -2.64 3.31 2.73
N LEU A 131 -3.12 2.07 2.54
CA LEU A 131 -2.36 0.86 2.88
C LEU A 131 -1.31 0.46 1.84
N GLN A 132 -1.47 0.89 0.58
CA GLN A 132 -0.57 0.56 -0.54
C GLN A 132 0.58 1.54 -0.69
N TYR A 133 0.46 2.76 -0.17
CA TYR A 133 1.55 3.72 -0.16
C TYR A 133 2.40 3.57 1.11
N PRO A 134 3.71 3.86 1.04
CA PRO A 134 4.61 3.77 2.19
C PRO A 134 4.40 4.87 3.25
N VAL A 135 3.23 5.51 3.28
CA VAL A 135 2.85 6.58 4.22
C VAL A 135 2.96 6.09 5.68
N MET A 136 2.63 4.82 5.94
CA MET A 136 2.75 4.25 7.29
C MET A 136 4.20 4.22 7.79
N LEU A 137 5.19 4.09 6.89
CA LEU A 137 6.61 4.14 7.28
C LEU A 137 6.99 5.53 7.76
N PHE A 138 6.44 6.57 7.15
CA PHE A 138 6.64 7.96 7.58
C PHE A 138 6.02 8.19 8.97
N PHE A 139 4.81 7.68 9.23
CA PHE A 139 4.20 7.77 10.56
C PHE A 139 5.00 7.03 11.64
N LEU A 140 5.50 5.83 11.33
CA LEU A 140 6.36 5.08 12.26
C LEU A 140 7.67 5.81 12.54
N TRP A 141 8.25 6.44 11.53
CA TRP A 141 9.44 7.27 11.69
C TRP A 141 9.14 8.52 12.54
N ALA A 142 8.08 9.27 12.23
CA ALA A 142 7.68 10.45 13.00
C ALA A 142 7.34 10.11 14.47
N ALA A 143 6.75 8.93 14.72
CA ALA A 143 6.45 8.48 16.09
C ALA A 143 7.71 8.33 16.96
N THR A 144 8.88 8.09 16.35
CA THR A 144 10.15 8.05 17.12
C THR A 144 10.55 9.42 17.66
N TRP A 145 10.12 10.51 17.02
CA TRP A 145 10.40 11.86 17.49
C TRP A 145 9.48 12.24 18.67
N LEU A 146 8.26 11.71 18.68
CA LEU A 146 7.29 11.91 19.76
C LEU A 146 7.62 11.06 21.00
N GLY A 147 8.15 9.85 20.82
CA GLY A 147 8.61 8.99 21.91
C GLY A 147 9.92 9.45 22.56
N ALA A 148 10.63 10.40 21.96
CA ALA A 148 11.83 11.04 22.51
C ALA A 148 11.52 12.29 23.36
N ALA A 149 10.25 12.53 23.70
CA ALA A 149 9.89 13.54 24.69
C ALA A 149 10.57 13.19 26.05
N PRO A 150 11.37 14.09 26.63
CA PRO A 150 12.31 13.72 27.68
C PRO A 150 11.58 13.29 28.96
N HIS A 151 12.01 12.19 29.56
CA HIS A 151 12.04 12.09 31.02
C HIS A 151 13.13 13.03 31.57
N ALA A 152 13.01 14.34 31.30
CA ALA A 152 13.72 15.37 32.04
C ALA A 152 12.84 15.71 33.24
N GLY A 153 13.01 14.98 34.34
CA GLY A 153 12.23 15.26 35.55
C GLY A 153 12.16 14.19 36.63
N ARG A 154 13.07 13.22 36.68
CA ARG A 154 13.26 12.39 37.88
C ARG A 154 14.75 12.17 38.16
N ALA A 155 15.40 13.26 38.56
CA ALA A 155 16.53 13.23 39.47
C ALA A 155 16.08 14.03 40.71
N GLY A 156 16.09 13.39 41.86
CA GLY A 156 15.55 13.88 43.14
C GLY A 156 15.09 12.71 43.98
#